data_AF-A0A2J6J832-F1
#
_entry.id   AF-A0A2J6J832-F1
#
_cell.length_a   1.000
_cell.length_b   1.000
_cell.length_c   1.000
_cell.angle_alpha   90.00
_cell.angle_beta   90.00
_cell.angle_gamma   90.00
#
_symmetry.space_group_name_H-M   'P 1'
#
loop_
_entity.id
_entity.type
_entity.pdbx_description
1 polymer ?
#
loop_
_entity_poly.entity_id
_entity_poly.type
_entity_poly.pdbx_seq_one_letter_code
_entity_poly.pdbx_strand_id
1 'polypeptide(L)'
;MLHMPTHDFLTCLLDSLKGPVLFADTDHVVRYANRAARQHYTGVDELIGESLLRCHNEVSCQKMVEVLARLQDGVEEELIVDNEKHRVYMRAVRDATGCLLGYYERYDPPRGQ
;
A
#
# COMPACT_ATOMS: atom_id res chain seq x y z
N MET A 1 13.71 -14.06 29.20
CA MET A 1 13.53 -12.95 28.24
C MET A 1 13.89 -13.50 26.87
N LEU A 2 12.92 -13.65 25.96
CA LEU A 2 13.24 -14.04 24.58
C LEU A 2 13.86 -12.83 23.90
N HIS A 3 15.13 -12.97 23.52
CA HIS A 3 15.82 -12.00 22.67
C HIS A 3 15.25 -12.14 21.27
N MET A 4 14.32 -11.26 20.89
CA MET A 4 13.91 -11.13 19.50
C MET A 4 15.02 -10.41 18.73
N PRO A 5 15.42 -10.90 17.54
CA PRO A 5 16.42 -10.24 16.71
C PRO A 5 15.95 -8.83 16.33
N THR A 6 16.89 -7.95 16.01
CA THR A 6 16.75 -6.49 15.75
C THR A 6 15.88 -6.10 14.54
N HIS A 7 15.00 -6.96 14.05
CA HIS A 7 13.89 -6.52 13.22
C HIS A 7 12.84 -5.85 14.10
N ASP A 8 12.48 -4.62 13.75
CA ASP A 8 11.39 -3.90 14.38
C ASP A 8 10.16 -4.82 14.47
N PHE A 9 9.57 -4.93 15.66
CA PHE A 9 8.39 -5.75 15.91
C PHE A 9 7.26 -5.46 14.91
N LEU A 10 7.11 -4.21 14.46
CA LEU A 10 6.13 -3.80 13.46
C LEU A 10 6.43 -4.40 12.09
N THR A 11 7.71 -4.46 11.68
CA THR A 11 8.11 -5.15 10.44
C THR A 11 7.80 -6.64 10.53
N CYS A 12 8.15 -7.28 11.66
CA CYS A 12 7.81 -8.69 11.88
C CYS A 12 6.30 -8.95 11.80
N LEU A 13 5.49 -8.05 12.37
CA LEU A 13 4.04 -8.11 12.31
C LEU A 13 3.53 -7.99 10.87
N LEU A 14 3.99 -6.98 10.12
CA LEU A 14 3.58 -6.76 8.73
C LEU A 14 4.03 -7.89 7.79
N ASP A 15 5.20 -8.48 8.04
CA ASP A 15 5.72 -9.64 7.29
C ASP A 15 4.99 -10.95 7.61
N SER A 16 4.22 -10.98 8.72
CA SER A 16 3.35 -12.11 9.06
C SER A 16 2.02 -12.10 8.28
N LEU A 17 1.66 -10.96 7.67
CA LEU A 17 0.44 -10.85 6.86
C LEU A 17 0.55 -11.72 5.61
N LYS A 18 -0.54 -12.42 5.27
CA LYS A 18 -0.62 -13.25 4.07
C LYS A 18 -0.79 -12.41 2.79
N GLY A 19 -1.44 -11.25 2.91
CA GLY A 19 -1.67 -10.34 1.79
C GLY A 19 -0.50 -9.40 1.55
N PRO A 20 -0.26 -9.00 0.28
CA PRO A 20 0.76 -8.01 -0.03
C PRO A 20 0.41 -6.67 0.60
N VAL A 21 1.42 -6.03 1.21
CA VAL A 21 1.35 -4.65 1.68
C VAL A 21 2.56 -3.92 1.11
N LEU A 22 2.29 -2.92 0.28
CA LEU A 22 3.27 -1.99 -0.26
C LEU A 22 2.81 -0.58 0.12
N PHE A 23 3.62 0.12 0.89
CA PHE A 23 3.33 1.48 1.33
C PHE A 23 4.12 2.48 0.48
N ALA A 24 3.40 3.47 -0.04
CA ALA A 24 3.96 4.64 -0.69
C ALA A 24 3.58 5.90 0.09
N ASP A 25 4.50 6.85 0.13
CA ASP A 25 4.25 8.15 0.75
C ASP A 25 3.37 9.06 -0.12
N THR A 26 3.18 10.30 0.31
CA THR A 26 2.38 11.31 -0.41
C THR A 26 3.02 11.79 -1.71
N ASP A 27 4.28 11.45 -2.00
CA ASP A 27 4.94 11.70 -3.29
C ASP A 27 4.87 10.46 -4.20
N HIS A 28 4.05 9.47 -3.83
CA HIS A 28 3.93 8.16 -4.45
C HIS A 28 5.24 7.35 -4.44
N VAL A 29 6.20 7.68 -3.56
CA VAL A 29 7.47 6.95 -3.45
C VAL A 29 7.28 5.73 -2.57
N VAL A 30 7.68 4.55 -3.06
CA VAL A 30 7.60 3.33 -2.27
C VAL A 30 8.59 3.41 -1.11
N ARG A 31 8.08 3.28 0.12
CA ARG A 31 8.91 3.29 1.33
C ARG A 31 9.01 1.95 2.02
N TYR A 32 8.07 1.05 1.75
CA TYR A 32 8.05 -0.27 2.39
C TYR A 32 7.28 -1.30 1.56
N ALA A 33 7.75 -2.54 1.59
CA ALA A 33 7.04 -3.71 1.10
C ALA A 33 7.18 -4.83 2.14
N ASN A 34 6.08 -5.51 2.48
CA ASN A 34 6.14 -6.68 3.35
C ASN A 34 6.59 -7.93 2.57
N ARG A 35 6.86 -9.02 3.29
CA ARG A 35 7.26 -10.31 2.72
C ARG A 35 6.28 -10.84 1.66
N ALA A 36 4.98 -10.70 1.87
CA ALA A 36 3.97 -11.12 0.89
C ALA A 36 4.03 -10.27 -0.39
N ALA A 37 4.24 -8.96 -0.30
CA ALA A 37 4.44 -8.08 -1.45
C ALA A 37 5.69 -8.47 -2.24
N ARG A 38 6.81 -8.80 -1.57
CA ARG A 38 8.02 -9.31 -2.23
C ARG A 38 7.82 -10.62 -2.98
N GLN A 39 6.93 -11.47 -2.48
CA GLN A 39 6.56 -12.72 -3.16
C GLN A 39 5.59 -12.49 -4.31
N HIS A 40 4.75 -11.45 -4.20
CA HIS A 40 3.69 -11.16 -5.18
C HIS A 40 4.18 -10.33 -6.36
N TYR A 41 4.98 -9.29 -6.12
CA TYR A 41 5.50 -8.39 -7.15
C TYR A 41 6.99 -8.67 -7.38
N THR A 42 7.32 -9.22 -8.56
CA THR A 42 8.71 -9.37 -8.99
C THR A 42 9.39 -8.01 -9.08
N GLY A 43 10.52 -7.85 -8.39
CA GLY A 43 11.33 -6.64 -8.47
C GLY A 43 10.90 -5.50 -7.52
N VAL A 44 10.09 -5.79 -6.49
CA VAL A 44 9.61 -4.75 -5.56
C VAL A 44 10.72 -4.15 -4.72
N ASP A 45 11.80 -4.88 -4.45
CA ASP A 45 12.91 -4.38 -3.65
C ASP A 45 13.65 -3.25 -4.40
N GLU A 46 13.70 -3.33 -5.73
CA GLU A 46 14.22 -2.28 -6.62
C GLU A 46 13.29 -1.07 -6.73
N LEU A 47 12.00 -1.22 -6.38
CA LEU A 47 11.05 -0.11 -6.35
C LEU A 47 11.14 0.71 -5.07
N ILE A 48 11.81 0.22 -4.02
CA ILE A 48 11.99 1.00 -2.78
C ILE A 48 12.78 2.28 -3.09
N GLY A 49 12.18 3.43 -2.81
CA GLY A 49 12.73 4.75 -3.13
C GLY A 49 12.33 5.30 -4.50
N GLU A 50 11.61 4.52 -5.31
CA GLU A 50 11.10 4.93 -6.62
C GLU A 50 9.63 5.32 -6.56
N SER A 51 9.19 6.17 -7.49
CA SER A 51 7.78 6.54 -7.62
C SER A 51 6.99 5.40 -8.26
N LEU A 52 5.90 4.97 -7.62
CA LEU A 52 4.96 3.99 -8.16
C LEU A 52 4.38 4.41 -9.51
N LEU A 53 4.27 5.72 -9.78
CA LEU A 53 3.74 6.23 -11.04
C LEU A 53 4.56 5.75 -12.25
N ARG A 54 5.83 5.36 -12.06
CA ARG A 54 6.67 4.79 -13.12
C ARG A 54 6.22 3.39 -13.57
N CYS A 55 5.47 2.68 -12.73
CA CYS A 55 5.00 1.32 -12.97
C CYS A 55 3.63 1.26 -13.67
N HIS A 56 2.97 2.40 -13.83
CA HIS A 56 1.58 2.48 -14.26
C HIS A 56 1.45 3.28 -15.57
N ASN A 57 0.37 3.00 -16.30
CA ASN A 57 0.00 3.82 -17.46
C ASN A 57 -0.61 5.16 -16.99
N GLU A 58 -0.72 6.11 -17.91
CA GLU A 58 -1.20 7.47 -17.62
C GLU A 58 -2.57 7.51 -16.93
N VAL A 59 -3.51 6.63 -17.34
CA VAL A 59 -4.86 6.57 -16.75
C VAL A 59 -4.81 6.11 -15.30
N SER A 60 -4.01 5.08 -15.01
CA SER A 60 -3.79 4.60 -13.65
C SER A 60 -3.08 5.65 -12.79
N CYS A 61 -2.07 6.33 -13.34
CA CYS A 61 -1.37 7.42 -12.65
C CYS A 61 -2.32 8.56 -12.27
N GLN A 62 -3.15 9.01 -13.21
CA GLN A 62 -4.14 10.05 -12.94
C GLN A 62 -5.09 9.63 -11.82
N LYS A 63 -5.59 8.40 -11.86
CA LYS A 63 -6.46 7.87 -10.80
C LYS A 63 -5.77 7.87 -9.43
N MET A 64 -4.51 7.46 -9.36
CA MET A 64 -3.75 7.45 -8.10
C MET A 64 -3.59 8.86 -7.52
N VAL A 65 -3.30 9.85 -8.37
CA VAL A 65 -3.18 11.26 -7.96
C VAL A 65 -4.52 11.80 -7.44
N GLU A 66 -5.61 11.54 -8.16
CA GLU A 66 -6.95 11.99 -7.75
C GLU A 66 -7.40 11.35 -6.43
N VAL A 67 -7.14 10.05 -6.26
CA VAL A 67 -7.47 9.35 -5.01
C VAL A 67 -6.62 9.88 -3.87
N LEU A 68 -5.32 10.10 -4.08
CA LEU A 68 -4.45 10.68 -3.05
C LEU A 68 -4.95 12.04 -2.58
N ALA A 69 -5.40 12.91 -3.49
CA ALA A 69 -6.01 14.18 -3.14
C ALA A 69 -7.26 13.99 -2.24
N ARG A 70 -8.11 13.01 -2.56
CA ARG A 70 -9.27 12.67 -1.70
C ARG A 70 -8.85 12.14 -0.32
N LEU A 71 -7.77 11.36 -0.25
CA LEU A 71 -7.20 10.93 1.03
C LEU A 71 -6.65 12.12 1.83
N GLN A 72 -6.02 13.10 1.17
CA GLN A 72 -5.56 14.33 1.82
C GLN A 72 -6.75 15.12 2.42
N ASP A 73 -7.90 15.11 1.74
CA ASP A 73 -9.16 15.72 2.20
C ASP A 73 -9.90 14.93 3.29
N GLY A 74 -9.35 13.79 3.73
CA GLY A 74 -9.89 13.03 4.86
C GLY A 74 -10.61 11.73 4.49
N VAL A 75 -10.62 11.33 3.21
CA VAL A 75 -11.10 9.98 2.85
C VAL A 75 -10.16 8.93 3.45
N GLU A 76 -10.73 7.86 4.01
CA GLU A 76 -9.96 6.78 4.64
C GLU A 76 -9.54 5.69 3.67
N GLU A 77 -10.42 5.31 2.75
CA GLU A 77 -10.08 4.42 1.65
C GLU A 77 -10.99 4.66 0.44
N GLU A 78 -10.47 4.34 -0.75
CA GLU A 78 -11.22 4.44 -1.99
C GLU A 78 -11.00 3.23 -2.88
N LEU A 79 -12.10 2.70 -3.43
CA LEU A 79 -12.11 1.55 -4.32
C LEU A 79 -11.52 1.94 -5.69
N ILE A 80 -10.36 1.39 -6.02
CA ILE A 80 -9.66 1.66 -7.28
C ILE A 80 -9.81 0.55 -8.31
N VAL A 81 -10.07 -0.69 -7.88
CA VAL A 81 -10.39 -1.81 -8.78
C VAL A 81 -11.54 -2.62 -8.20
N ASP A 82 -12.55 -2.91 -9.01
CA ASP A 82 -13.64 -3.83 -8.68
C ASP A 82 -13.81 -4.79 -9.86
N ASN A 83 -13.39 -6.04 -9.69
CA ASN A 83 -13.49 -7.06 -10.73
C ASN A 83 -13.82 -8.43 -10.12
N GLU A 84 -13.98 -9.44 -10.98
CA GLU A 84 -14.37 -10.81 -10.58
C GLU A 84 -13.35 -11.52 -9.69
N LYS A 85 -12.10 -11.03 -9.63
CA LYS A 85 -11.01 -11.64 -8.86
C LYS A 85 -10.81 -10.97 -7.52
N HIS A 86 -10.92 -9.65 -7.46
CA HIS A 86 -10.59 -8.87 -6.28
C HIS A 86 -11.19 -7.47 -6.30
N ARG A 87 -11.34 -6.90 -5.11
CA ARG A 87 -11.56 -5.48 -4.88
C ARG A 87 -10.28 -4.89 -4.30
N VAL A 88 -9.79 -3.81 -4.89
CA VAL A 88 -8.56 -3.14 -4.44
C VAL A 88 -8.88 -1.72 -4.05
N TYR A 89 -8.43 -1.34 -2.87
CA TYR A 89 -8.60 -0.02 -2.32
C TYR A 89 -7.25 0.65 -2.13
N MET A 90 -7.14 1.93 -2.45
CA MET A 90 -6.09 2.76 -1.84
C MET A 90 -6.57 3.17 -0.46
N ARG A 91 -5.82 2.81 0.57
CA ARG A 91 -6.17 3.09 1.97
C ARG A 91 -5.14 4.01 2.61
N ALA A 92 -5.61 5.06 3.26
CA ALA A 92 -4.79 6.03 3.96
C ALA A 92 -4.02 5.39 5.12
N VAL A 93 -2.78 5.84 5.30
CA VAL A 93 -1.99 5.63 6.52
C VAL A 93 -1.78 7.00 7.14
N ARG A 94 -2.27 7.15 8.37
CA ARG A 94 -2.19 8.41 9.11
C ARG A 94 -1.37 8.24 10.37
N ASP A 95 -0.74 9.33 10.80
CA ASP A 95 -0.10 9.36 12.12
C ASP A 95 -1.13 9.57 13.24
N ALA A 96 -0.65 9.65 14.49
CA ALA A 96 -1.49 9.83 15.67
C ALA A 96 -2.26 11.17 15.70
N THR A 97 -1.86 12.16 14.88
CA THR A 97 -2.54 13.45 14.74
C THR A 97 -3.56 13.48 13.60
N GLY A 98 -3.64 12.42 12.79
CA GLY A 98 -4.48 12.33 11.61
C GLY A 98 -3.81 12.82 10.32
N CYS A 99 -2.53 13.22 10.38
CA CYS A 99 -1.79 13.65 9.20
C CYS A 99 -1.59 12.45 8.26
N LEU A 100 -1.85 12.63 6.97
CA LEU A 100 -1.65 11.60 5.96
C LEU A 100 -0.14 11.38 5.72
N LEU A 101 0.34 10.19 6.02
CA LEU A 101 1.72 9.77 5.74
C LEU A 101 1.86 9.19 4.33
N GLY A 102 0.77 8.63 3.79
CA GLY A 102 0.75 7.96 2.50
C GLY A 102 -0.40 6.96 2.44
N TYR A 103 -0.22 5.90 1.64
CA TYR A 103 -1.25 4.90 1.43
C TYR A 103 -0.64 3.52 1.09
N TYR A 104 -1.49 2.50 1.17
CA TYR A 104 -1.19 1.16 0.64
C TYR A 104 -2.41 0.60 -0.10
N GLU A 105 -2.18 -0.42 -0.92
CA GLU A 105 -3.27 -1.16 -1.56
C GLU A 105 -3.82 -2.24 -0.62
N ARG A 106 -5.12 -2.17 -0.31
CA ARG A 106 -5.84 -3.17 0.48
C ARG A 106 -6.69 -4.02 -0.44
N TYR A 107 -6.51 -5.34 -0.34
CA TYR A 107 -7.24 -6.32 -1.15
C TYR A 107 -8.40 -6.92 -0.36
N ASP A 108 -9.56 -7.00 -1.01
CA ASP A 108 -10.75 -7.71 -0.57
C ASP A 108 -11.19 -8.76 -1.61
N PRO A 109 -11.90 -9.81 -1.18
CA PRO A 109 -12.61 -10.70 -2.09
C PRO A 109 -13.57 -9.93 -3.03
N PRO A 110 -13.88 -10.50 -4.21
CA PRO A 110 -14.91 -9.95 -5.08
C PRO A 110 -16.28 -10.01 -4.40
N ARG A 111 -17.24 -9.21 -4.89
CA ARG A 111 -18.59 -9.19 -4.30
C ARG A 111 -19.27 -10.56 -4.41
N GLY A 112 -19.97 -10.97 -3.35
CA GLY A 112 -20.80 -12.18 -3.36
C GLY A 112 -20.03 -13.49 -3.14
N GLN A 113 -18.78 -13.43 -2.68
CA GLN A 113 -18.07 -14.54 -2.07
C GLN A 113 -18.10 -14.47 -0.55
#